data_AF-A0A8S4RPD0-F1
#
_entry.id   AF-A0A8S4RPD0-F1
#
_cell.length_a   1.000
_cell.length_b   1.000
_cell.length_c   1.000
_cell.angle_alpha   90.00
_cell.angle_beta   90.00
_cell.angle_gamma   90.00
#
_symmetry.space_group_name_H-M   'P 1'
#
loop_
_entity.id
_entity.type
_entity.pdbx_description
1 polymer ?
#
loop_
_entity_poly.entity_id
_entity_poly.type
_entity_poly.pdbx_seq_one_letter_code
_entity_poly.pdbx_strand_id
1 'polypeptide(L)'
;MTSAALLVFLVLVSFGHGAKEKPELSEEIKEIIQHVHNECVGKTGVAEEDIANCENGIFKEDTKLKCYMFCLLDEGSLVDDEGNVDYDMMISLIPEKYTDRVSKMVNACRSQDTPDKDNCQRAFDVHKCSYAADPNFYFLF
;
A
#
# COMPACT_ATOMS: atom_id res chain seq x y z
N MET A 1 -44.02 17.09 -38.05
CA MET A 1 -44.02 16.88 -36.59
C MET A 1 -43.10 15.69 -36.35
N THR A 2 -41.78 15.93 -36.25
CA THR A 2 -41.01 15.92 -34.98
C THR A 2 -41.11 14.55 -34.30
N SER A 3 -40.07 13.83 -33.94
CA SER A 3 -38.65 14.15 -33.85
C SER A 3 -37.91 12.84 -33.64
N ALA A 4 -36.68 12.77 -34.14
CA ALA A 4 -35.71 11.77 -33.77
C ALA A 4 -35.57 11.68 -32.24
N ALA A 5 -35.65 10.48 -31.68
CA ALA A 5 -35.03 10.11 -30.40
C ALA A 5 -35.12 8.58 -30.15
N LEU A 6 -34.85 7.78 -31.17
CA LEU A 6 -34.03 6.58 -30.94
C LEU A 6 -32.65 7.13 -30.55
N LEU A 7 -32.03 6.63 -29.47
CA LEU A 7 -30.68 6.97 -28.93
C LEU A 7 -30.62 7.72 -27.58
N VAL A 8 -31.33 7.28 -26.54
CA VAL A 8 -30.88 7.54 -25.14
C VAL A 8 -31.47 6.39 -24.30
N PHE A 9 -30.78 5.28 -24.04
CA PHE A 9 -29.87 5.12 -22.91
C PHE A 9 -29.14 3.77 -23.07
N LEU A 10 -28.16 3.69 -23.99
CA LEU A 10 -27.00 2.85 -23.71
C LEU A 10 -26.17 3.66 -22.70
N VAL A 11 -26.56 3.58 -21.42
CA VAL A 11 -25.60 3.83 -20.35
C VAL A 11 -24.61 2.69 -20.46
N LEU A 12 -23.62 2.86 -21.33
CA LEU A 12 -22.32 2.28 -21.12
C LEU A 12 -21.95 2.74 -19.72
N VAL A 13 -22.19 1.87 -18.73
CA VAL A 13 -21.43 1.91 -17.49
C VAL A 13 -20.02 1.64 -17.97
N SER A 14 -19.33 2.70 -18.39
CA SER A 14 -17.88 2.71 -18.41
C SER A 14 -17.53 2.39 -16.98
N PHE A 15 -17.21 1.12 -16.71
CA PHE A 15 -16.30 0.76 -15.65
C PHE A 15 -15.04 1.59 -15.94
N GLY A 16 -15.04 2.81 -15.41
CA GLY A 16 -13.86 3.61 -15.30
C GLY A 16 -12.95 2.79 -14.43
N HIS A 17 -12.02 2.07 -15.04
CA HIS A 17 -10.82 1.67 -14.36
C HIS A 17 -10.13 2.99 -14.02
N GLY A 18 -10.45 3.54 -12.84
CA GLY A 18 -9.73 4.67 -12.29
C GLY A 18 -8.26 4.27 -12.29
N ALA A 19 -7.43 4.98 -13.05
CA ALA A 19 -6.03 4.67 -13.12
C ALA A 19 -5.42 4.82 -11.72
N LYS A 20 -4.63 3.83 -11.31
CA LYS A 20 -3.78 3.91 -10.12
C LYS A 20 -2.88 5.13 -10.24
N GLU A 21 -2.91 6.01 -9.25
CA GLU A 21 -2.03 7.18 -9.18
C GLU A 21 -0.76 6.78 -8.42
N LYS A 22 0.28 6.39 -9.14
CA LYS A 22 1.59 6.06 -8.53
C LYS A 22 2.39 7.35 -8.29
N PRO A 23 3.12 7.47 -7.17
CA PRO A 23 4.01 8.61 -6.96
C PRO A 23 5.11 8.63 -8.03
N GLU A 24 5.46 9.83 -8.48
CA GLU A 24 6.68 10.07 -9.25
C GLU A 24 7.88 9.95 -8.29
N LEU A 25 8.71 8.95 -8.52
CA LEU A 25 9.91 8.64 -7.73
C LEU A 25 11.16 8.87 -8.58
N SER A 26 12.23 9.39 -7.96
CA SER A 26 13.54 9.47 -8.60
C SER A 26 14.11 8.07 -8.83
N GLU A 27 15.05 7.93 -9.77
CA GLU A 27 15.72 6.64 -10.01
C GLU A 27 16.45 6.13 -8.76
N GLU A 28 17.09 7.02 -7.99
CA GLU A 28 17.72 6.67 -6.72
C GLU A 28 16.73 6.06 -5.72
N ILE A 29 15.54 6.65 -5.57
CA ILE A 29 14.51 6.11 -4.67
C ILE A 29 14.00 4.76 -5.17
N LYS A 30 13.82 4.60 -6.49
CA LYS A 30 13.42 3.32 -7.08
C LYS A 30 14.45 2.22 -6.84
N GLU A 31 15.74 2.53 -6.93
CA GLU A 31 16.82 1.59 -6.64
C GLU A 31 16.82 1.15 -5.17
N ILE A 32 16.62 2.09 -4.24
CA ILE A 32 16.49 1.78 -2.81
C ILE A 32 15.28 0.87 -2.56
N ILE A 33 14.13 1.25 -3.11
CA ILE A 33 12.89 0.47 -3.02
C ILE A 33 13.10 -0.96 -3.55
N GLN A 34 13.73 -1.10 -4.73
CA GLN A 34 14.00 -2.40 -5.33
C GLN A 34 14.97 -3.23 -4.48
N HIS A 35 15.97 -2.60 -3.85
CA HIS A 35 16.90 -3.29 -2.98
C HIS A 35 16.19 -3.85 -1.75
N VAL A 36 15.40 -3.02 -1.05
CA VAL A 36 14.62 -3.43 0.12
C VAL A 36 13.60 -4.51 -0.24
N HIS A 37 12.90 -4.36 -1.37
CA HIS A 37 11.99 -5.39 -1.90
C HIS A 37 12.71 -6.74 -2.05
N ASN A 38 13.83 -6.76 -2.78
CA ASN A 38 14.58 -8.00 -3.05
C ASN A 38 15.05 -8.67 -1.76
N GLU A 39 15.51 -7.87 -0.78
CA GLU A 39 15.92 -8.36 0.52
C GLU A 39 14.75 -9.01 1.28
N CYS A 40 13.60 -8.34 1.33
CA CYS A 40 12.43 -8.85 2.02
C CYS A 40 11.78 -10.06 1.32
N VAL A 41 11.79 -10.11 -0.01
CA VAL A 41 11.42 -11.32 -0.76
C VAL A 41 12.36 -12.47 -0.41
N GLY A 42 13.67 -12.22 -0.36
CA GLY A 42 14.66 -13.23 0.03
C GLY A 42 14.50 -13.75 1.46
N LYS A 43 14.23 -12.85 2.42
CA LYS A 43 14.05 -13.20 3.85
C LYS A 43 12.77 -13.97 4.12
N THR A 44 11.68 -13.60 3.45
CA THR A 44 10.33 -14.14 3.76
C THR A 44 9.90 -15.27 2.82
N GLY A 45 10.45 -15.31 1.61
CA GLY A 45 10.04 -16.25 0.56
C GLY A 45 8.59 -16.06 0.12
N VAL A 46 8.06 -14.84 0.25
CA VAL A 46 6.75 -14.42 -0.28
C VAL A 46 6.74 -14.55 -1.81
N ALA A 47 5.57 -14.85 -2.37
CA ALA A 47 5.42 -14.89 -3.82
C ALA A 47 5.18 -13.47 -4.36
N GLU A 48 5.86 -13.11 -5.45
CA GLU A 48 5.68 -11.82 -6.14
C GLU A 48 4.22 -11.53 -6.49
N GLU A 49 3.47 -12.58 -6.86
CA GLU A 49 2.04 -12.46 -7.16
C GLU A 49 1.23 -11.98 -5.96
N ASP A 50 1.58 -12.42 -4.75
CA ASP A 50 0.87 -12.06 -3.52
C ASP A 50 1.14 -10.58 -3.16
N ILE A 51 2.35 -10.07 -3.46
CA ILE A 51 2.70 -8.65 -3.32
C ILE A 51 1.90 -7.81 -4.33
N ALA A 52 2.00 -8.14 -5.62
CA ALA A 52 1.34 -7.39 -6.69
C ALA A 52 -0.19 -7.36 -6.54
N ASN A 53 -0.77 -8.43 -6.00
CA ASN A 53 -2.20 -8.53 -5.72
C ASN A 53 -2.70 -7.53 -4.66
N CYS A 54 -1.84 -7.04 -3.76
CA CYS A 54 -2.20 -6.05 -2.76
C CYS A 54 -2.62 -4.72 -3.39
N GLU A 55 -2.03 -4.33 -4.52
CA GLU A 55 -2.49 -3.16 -5.29
C GLU A 55 -3.93 -3.34 -5.80
N ASN A 56 -4.40 -4.57 -6.00
CA ASN A 56 -5.76 -4.85 -6.45
C ASN A 56 -6.73 -5.11 -5.28
N GLY A 57 -6.31 -4.87 -4.04
CA GLY A 57 -7.12 -5.11 -2.84
C GLY A 57 -7.20 -6.57 -2.44
N ILE A 58 -6.37 -7.43 -3.02
CA ILE A 58 -6.34 -8.86 -2.73
C ILE A 58 -5.21 -9.10 -1.72
N PHE A 59 -5.59 -9.12 -0.44
CA PHE A 59 -4.68 -9.37 0.69
C PHE A 59 -4.82 -10.82 1.14
N LYS A 60 -3.90 -11.68 0.69
CA LYS A 60 -3.88 -13.09 1.08
C LYS A 60 -3.52 -13.21 2.57
N GLU A 61 -4.26 -14.03 3.30
CA GLU A 61 -3.98 -14.33 4.72
C GLU A 61 -2.82 -15.32 4.83
N ASP A 62 -1.64 -14.94 4.35
CA ASP A 62 -0.42 -15.74 4.30
C ASP A 62 0.67 -15.13 5.18
N THR A 63 1.33 -15.96 6.00
CA THR A 63 2.36 -15.50 6.94
C THR A 63 3.55 -14.84 6.25
N LYS A 64 3.93 -15.29 5.05
CA LYS A 64 5.07 -14.72 4.33
C LYS A 64 4.73 -13.32 3.82
N LEU A 65 3.53 -13.12 3.29
CA LEU A 65 3.07 -11.78 2.88
C LEU A 65 2.98 -10.82 4.07
N LYS A 66 2.46 -11.30 5.21
CA LYS A 66 2.40 -10.51 6.45
C LYS A 66 3.79 -10.07 6.90
N CYS A 67 4.72 -11.02 6.96
CA CYS A 67 6.09 -10.73 7.37
C CYS A 67 6.87 -9.94 6.32
N TYR A 68 6.51 -10.02 5.06
CA TYR A 68 7.05 -9.16 4.01
C TYR A 68 6.74 -7.69 4.31
N MET A 69 5.48 -7.37 4.61
CA MET A 69 5.05 -6.01 4.96
C MET A 69 5.79 -5.48 6.20
N PHE A 70 5.99 -6.31 7.23
CA PHE A 70 6.79 -5.91 8.39
C PHE A 70 8.27 -5.72 8.04
N CYS A 71 8.86 -6.63 7.25
CA CYS A 71 10.24 -6.53 6.80
C CYS A 71 10.52 -5.21 6.07
N LEU A 72 9.59 -4.74 5.23
CA LEU A 72 9.75 -3.45 4.54
C LEU A 72 9.95 -2.27 5.51
N LEU A 73 9.23 -2.29 6.64
CA LEU A 73 9.33 -1.26 7.67
C LEU A 73 10.65 -1.40 8.45
N ASP A 74 11.03 -2.63 8.77
CA ASP A 74 12.26 -2.96 9.50
C ASP A 74 13.51 -2.58 8.70
N GLU A 75 13.62 -3.03 7.44
CA GLU A 75 14.71 -2.65 6.53
C GLU A 75 14.72 -1.15 6.22
N GLY A 76 13.54 -0.51 6.27
CA GLY A 76 13.40 0.94 6.20
C GLY A 76 13.91 1.68 7.43
N SER A 77 14.39 0.97 8.47
CA SER A 77 14.77 1.52 9.77
C SER A 77 13.64 2.29 10.44
N LEU A 78 12.40 1.83 10.26
CA LEU A 78 11.18 2.42 10.83
C LEU A 78 10.68 1.65 12.06
N VAL A 79 11.39 0.60 12.47
CA VAL A 79 11.01 -0.27 13.58
C VAL A 79 12.02 -0.11 14.70
N ASP A 80 11.54 0.04 15.93
CA ASP A 80 12.38 0.11 17.13
C ASP A 80 12.79 -1.29 17.66
N ASP A 81 13.65 -1.32 18.68
CA ASP A 81 14.12 -2.57 19.30
C ASP A 81 13.00 -3.40 19.95
N GLU A 82 11.82 -2.80 20.19
CA GLU A 82 10.64 -3.45 20.74
C GLU A 82 9.69 -3.96 19.64
N GLY A 83 9.99 -3.68 18.36
CA GLY A 83 9.18 -4.06 17.22
C GLY A 83 8.02 -3.10 16.93
N ASN A 84 8.05 -1.87 17.45
CA ASN A 84 7.06 -0.84 17.17
C ASN A 84 7.46 0.01 15.97
N VAL A 85 6.48 0.35 15.14
CA VAL A 85 6.70 1.15 13.93
C VAL A 85 6.59 2.65 14.26
N ASP A 86 7.60 3.43 13.88
CA ASP A 86 7.55 4.89 13.94
C ASP A 86 6.87 5.45 12.67
N TYR A 87 5.54 5.56 12.74
CA TYR A 87 4.74 6.11 11.65
C TYR A 87 4.99 7.60 11.39
N ASP A 88 5.39 8.37 12.40
CA ASP A 88 5.66 9.80 12.24
C ASP A 88 6.99 9.98 11.49
N MET A 89 8.01 9.18 11.81
CA MET A 89 9.24 9.09 11.04
C MET A 89 8.96 8.64 9.60
N MET A 90 8.16 7.58 9.41
CA MET A 90 7.77 7.12 8.07
C MET A 90 7.15 8.23 7.23
N ILE A 91 6.21 8.99 7.80
CA ILE A 91 5.56 10.13 7.12
C ILE A 91 6.58 11.24 6.81
N SER A 92 7.57 11.48 7.68
CA SER A 92 8.60 12.50 7.47
C SER A 92 9.53 12.22 6.29
N LEU A 93 9.68 10.95 5.89
CA LEU A 93 10.48 10.53 4.74
C LEU A 93 9.73 10.69 3.41
N ILE A 94 8.42 10.91 3.45
CA ILE A 94 7.61 11.06 2.24
C ILE A 94 7.87 12.44 1.63
N PRO A 95 8.13 12.52 0.29
CA PRO A 95 8.28 13.80 -0.39
C PRO A 95 7.08 14.72 -0.17
N GLU A 96 7.32 16.02 0.02
CA GLU A 96 6.31 17.04 0.39
C GLU A 96 5.05 16.99 -0.49
N LYS A 97 5.21 16.73 -1.80
CA LYS A 97 4.12 16.58 -2.78
C LYS A 97 3.09 15.50 -2.39
N TYR A 98 3.49 14.46 -1.65
CA TYR A 98 2.66 13.32 -1.29
C TYR A 98 2.37 13.24 0.23
N THR A 99 3.06 14.02 1.07
CA THR A 99 2.99 13.92 2.54
C THR A 99 1.57 14.09 3.08
N ASP A 100 0.79 15.07 2.61
CA ASP A 100 -0.61 15.26 3.07
C ASP A 100 -1.49 14.04 2.77
N ARG A 101 -1.34 13.45 1.58
CA ARG A 101 -2.11 12.27 1.17
C ARG A 101 -1.69 11.03 1.96
N VAL A 102 -0.39 10.77 2.05
CA VAL A 102 0.15 9.62 2.80
C VAL A 102 -0.15 9.74 4.29
N SER A 103 0.02 10.92 4.88
CA SER A 103 -0.27 11.12 6.30
C SER A 103 -1.75 10.89 6.62
N LYS A 104 -2.69 11.33 5.78
CA LYS A 104 -4.13 11.02 5.95
C LYS A 104 -4.39 9.52 5.91
N MET A 105 -3.82 8.82 4.93
CA MET A 105 -3.96 7.37 4.78
C MET A 105 -3.40 6.62 6.00
N VAL A 106 -2.17 6.92 6.41
CA VAL A 106 -1.47 6.26 7.51
C VAL A 106 -2.12 6.59 8.85
N ASN A 107 -2.46 7.84 9.11
CA ASN A 107 -3.08 8.24 10.38
C ASN A 107 -4.48 7.65 10.58
N ALA A 108 -5.21 7.37 9.50
CA ALA A 108 -6.47 6.64 9.57
C ALA A 108 -6.28 5.18 10.02
N CYS A 109 -5.09 4.61 9.80
CA CYS A 109 -4.86 3.17 9.87
C CYS A 109 -3.87 2.73 10.95
N ARG A 110 -2.99 3.62 11.45
CA ARG A 110 -1.99 3.26 12.48
C ARG A 110 -2.61 2.76 13.79
N SER A 111 -3.88 3.01 14.04
CA SER A 111 -4.62 2.44 15.18
C SER A 111 -4.85 0.93 15.08
N GLN A 112 -4.68 0.34 13.89
CA GLN A 112 -4.73 -1.12 13.70
C GLN A 112 -3.45 -1.81 14.20
N ASP A 113 -2.37 -1.04 14.35
CA ASP A 113 -1.12 -1.50 14.93
C ASP A 113 -1.32 -1.77 16.43
N THR A 114 -1.62 -3.03 16.76
CA THR A 114 -2.14 -3.43 18.06
C THR A 114 -1.19 -4.46 18.70
N PRO A 115 -0.66 -4.19 19.92
CA PRO A 115 0.44 -4.96 20.49
C PRO A 115 0.07 -6.38 20.97
N ASP A 116 -1.21 -6.76 20.90
CA ASP A 116 -1.69 -8.11 21.22
C ASP A 116 -1.44 -9.13 20.09
N LYS A 117 -0.94 -8.68 18.94
CA LYS A 117 -0.62 -9.50 17.76
C LYS A 117 0.87 -9.52 17.50
N ASP A 118 1.33 -10.52 16.75
CA ASP A 118 2.71 -10.52 16.26
C ASP A 118 2.95 -9.39 15.24
N ASN A 119 4.21 -9.01 15.09
CA ASN A 119 4.63 -7.88 14.25
C ASN A 119 4.22 -8.02 12.78
N CYS A 120 4.22 -9.24 12.24
CA CYS A 120 3.81 -9.48 10.86
C CYS A 120 2.32 -9.19 10.68
N GLN A 121 1.49 -9.68 11.60
CA GLN A 121 0.05 -9.42 11.57
C GLN A 121 -0.27 -7.94 11.78
N ARG A 122 0.44 -7.26 12.70
CA ARG A 122 0.30 -5.83 12.97
C ARG A 122 0.54 -5.00 11.70
N ALA A 123 1.65 -5.23 11.00
CA ALA A 123 1.96 -4.55 9.75
C ALA A 123 0.90 -4.82 8.67
N PHE A 124 0.47 -6.08 8.54
CA PHE A 124 -0.55 -6.47 7.57
C PHE A 124 -1.89 -5.75 7.77
N ASP A 125 -2.35 -5.62 9.02
CA ASP A 125 -3.62 -4.95 9.31
C ASP A 125 -3.57 -3.46 8.93
N VAL A 126 -2.43 -2.81 9.16
CA VAL A 126 -2.20 -1.40 8.77
C VAL A 126 -2.13 -1.24 7.25
N HIS A 127 -1.44 -2.13 6.54
CA HIS A 127 -1.38 -2.11 5.08
C HIS A 127 -2.75 -2.35 4.43
N LYS A 128 -3.51 -3.33 4.93
CA LYS A 128 -4.87 -3.64 4.47
C LYS A 128 -5.83 -2.46 4.71
N CYS A 129 -5.73 -1.81 5.87
CA CYS A 129 -6.46 -0.58 6.14
C CYS A 129 -6.02 0.56 5.20
N SER A 130 -4.72 0.74 4.97
CA SER A 130 -4.18 1.82 4.13
C SER A 130 -4.70 1.71 2.69
N TYR A 131 -4.77 0.49 2.15
CA TYR A 131 -5.45 0.25 0.87
C TYR A 131 -6.92 0.67 0.91
N ALA A 132 -7.66 0.31 1.95
CA ALA A 132 -9.07 0.69 2.06
C ALA A 132 -9.27 2.22 2.19
N ALA A 133 -8.32 2.92 2.80
CA ALA A 133 -8.35 4.37 2.97
C ALA A 133 -8.06 5.12 1.65
N ASP A 134 -7.12 4.62 0.82
CA ASP A 134 -6.82 5.22 -0.48
C ASP A 134 -6.38 4.16 -1.52
N PRO A 135 -7.33 3.41 -2.13
CA PRO A 135 -7.01 2.32 -3.04
C PRO A 135 -6.37 2.80 -4.34
N ASN A 136 -6.54 4.08 -4.69
CA ASN A 136 -5.97 4.65 -5.92
C ASN A 136 -4.49 5.02 -5.75
N PHE A 137 -4.05 5.34 -4.53
CA PHE A 137 -2.66 5.69 -4.23
C PHE A 137 -1.87 4.55 -3.62
N TYR A 138 -2.52 3.64 -2.89
CA TYR A 138 -1.84 2.54 -2.22
C TYR A 138 -1.10 1.65 -3.23
N PHE A 139 0.19 1.46 -2.96
CA PHE A 139 1.03 0.48 -3.62
C PHE A 139 1.93 -0.22 -2.58
N LEU A 140 2.25 -1.47 -2.90
CA LEU A 140 3.21 -2.28 -2.19
C LEU A 140 4.23 -2.72 -3.23
N PHE A 141 5.47 -2.28 -3.07
CA PHE A 141 6.52 -2.51 -4.05
C PHE A 141 7.10 -3.90 -3.91
#